data_AF-A0A929EA08-F1
#
_entry.id   AF-A0A929EA08-F1
#
_cell.length_a   1.000
_cell.length_b   1.000
_cell.length_c   1.000
_cell.angle_alpha   90.00
_cell.angle_beta   90.00
_cell.angle_gamma   90.00
#
_symmetry.space_group_name_H-M   'P 1'
#
loop_
_entity.id
_entity.type
_entity.pdbx_description
1 polymer ?
#
loop_
_entity_poly.entity_id
_entity_poly.type
_entity_poly.pdbx_seq_one_letter_code
_entity_poly.pdbx_strand_id
1 'polypeptide(L)'
;MQIINHYSMIISFIFILILTAFFLMRDGAVTKDYYILAALAVVLFAAWQVLRPAKETAETTSQLESALGGGQPVLLELQSPF
;
A
#
# COMPACT_ATOMS: atom_id res chain seq x y z
N MET A 1 14.68 5.24 10.24
CA MET A 1 14.47 3.89 9.68
C MET A 1 12.96 3.67 9.54
N GLN A 2 12.42 3.67 8.32
CA GLN A 2 11.05 3.21 8.10
C GLN A 2 11.04 1.69 8.28
N ILE A 3 10.62 1.22 9.45
CA ILE A 3 10.57 -0.21 9.81
C ILE A 3 9.55 -0.98 8.94
N ILE A 4 8.65 -0.27 8.27
CA ILE A 4 7.54 -0.86 7.52
C ILE A 4 7.76 -0.59 6.04
N ASN A 5 8.15 -1.62 5.29
CA ASN A 5 8.12 -1.58 3.84
C ASN A 5 6.64 -1.59 3.38
N HIS A 6 6.16 -0.45 2.91
CA HIS A 6 4.76 -0.24 2.54
C HIS A 6 4.36 -1.06 1.30
N TYR A 7 5.31 -1.43 0.44
CA TYR A 7 5.07 -2.35 -0.68
C TYR A 7 4.77 -3.77 -0.20
N SER A 8 5.27 -4.16 0.98
CA SER A 8 5.02 -5.48 1.58
C SER A 8 3.63 -5.57 2.23
N MET A 9 2.96 -4.46 2.51
CA MET A 9 1.69 -4.46 3.24
C MET A 9 0.54 -5.11 2.44
N ILE A 10 0.46 -4.89 1.12
CA ILE A 10 -0.53 -5.59 0.27
C ILE A 10 -0.30 -7.10 0.33
N ILE A 11 0.96 -7.53 0.25
CA ILE A 11 1.32 -8.96 0.32
C ILE A 11 0.94 -9.53 1.69
N SER A 12 1.21 -8.81 2.78
CA SER A 12 0.78 -9.20 4.12
C SER A 12 -0.74 -9.29 4.25
N PHE A 13 -1.50 -8.37 3.65
CA PHE A 13 -2.97 -8.41 3.69
C PHE A 13 -3.54 -9.60 2.93
N ILE A 14 -3.00 -9.89 1.74
CA ILE A 14 -3.36 -11.08 0.97
C ILE A 14 -3.04 -12.34 1.77
N PHE A 15 -1.85 -12.41 2.39
CA PHE A 15 -1.45 -13.52 3.22
C PHE A 15 -2.41 -13.74 4.40
N ILE A 16 -2.76 -12.67 5.12
CA ILE A 16 -3.72 -12.73 6.24
C ILE A 16 -5.09 -13.21 5.75
N LEU A 17 -5.59 -12.71 4.63
CA LEU A 17 -6.88 -13.14 4.06
C LEU A 17 -6.87 -14.61 3.67
N ILE A 18 -5.84 -15.09 2.99
CA ILE A 18 -5.72 -16.49 2.59
C ILE A 18 -5.64 -17.39 3.81
N LEU A 19 -4.81 -17.03 4.79
CA LEU A 19 -4.64 -17.80 6.02
C LEU A 19 -5.96 -17.88 6.80
N THR A 20 -6.67 -16.76 6.91
CA THR A 20 -7.98 -16.70 7.56
C THR A 20 -9.02 -17.54 6.82
N ALA A 21 -9.07 -17.45 5.49
CA ALA A 21 -9.98 -18.26 4.67
C ALA A 21 -9.69 -19.75 4.82
N PHE A 22 -8.41 -20.14 4.80
CA PHE A 22 -7.99 -21.53 5.01
C PHE A 22 -8.46 -22.08 6.35
N PHE A 23 -8.33 -21.31 7.43
CA PHE A 23 -8.77 -21.75 8.75
C PHE A 23 -10.30 -21.77 8.90
N LEU A 24 -11.02 -20.77 8.39
CA LEU A 24 -12.49 -20.74 8.50
C LEU A 24 -13.15 -21.83 7.66
N MET A 25 -12.69 -22.02 6.42
CA MET A 25 -13.34 -22.95 5.49
C MET A 25 -12.93 -24.41 5.71
N ARG A 26 -12.04 -24.70 6.67
CA ARG A 26 -11.54 -26.05 6.95
C ARG A 26 -12.66 -27.04 7.29
N ASP A 27 -13.65 -26.59 8.05
CA ASP A 27 -14.73 -27.43 8.57
C ASP A 27 -15.99 -27.37 7.66
N GLY A 28 -15.86 -26.73 6.49
CA GLY A 28 -16.92 -26.49 5.51
C GLY A 28 -17.29 -25.00 5.44
N ALA A 29 -17.45 -24.47 4.23
CA ALA A 29 -17.77 -23.06 4.02
C ALA A 29 -19.25 -22.77 4.35
N VAL A 30 -19.48 -22.08 5.47
CA VAL A 30 -20.81 -21.58 5.86
C VAL A 30 -20.95 -20.10 5.55
N THR A 31 -22.19 -19.61 5.40
CA THR A 31 -22.47 -18.20 5.07
C THR A 31 -21.80 -17.21 6.03
N LYS A 32 -21.65 -17.59 7.30
CA LYS A 32 -20.95 -16.81 8.32
C LYS A 32 -19.47 -16.55 7.98
N ASP A 33 -18.80 -17.51 7.35
CA ASP A 33 -17.38 -17.39 7.01
C ASP A 33 -17.16 -16.31 5.96
N TYR A 34 -18.06 -16.22 4.99
CA TYR A 34 -18.05 -15.17 3.98
C TYR A 34 -18.26 -13.78 4.60
N TYR A 35 -19.14 -13.65 5.58
CA TYR A 35 -19.32 -12.38 6.30
C TYR A 35 -18.06 -11.98 7.08
N ILE A 36 -17.38 -12.93 7.72
CA ILE A 36 -16.13 -12.67 8.45
C ILE A 36 -15.03 -12.25 7.49
N LEU A 37 -14.87 -12.94 6.36
CA LEU A 37 -13.88 -12.59 5.34
C LEU A 37 -14.16 -11.22 4.71
N ALA A 38 -15.43 -10.91 4.42
CA ALA A 38 -15.82 -9.61 3.90
C ALA A 38 -15.53 -8.48 4.91
N ALA A 39 -15.88 -8.68 6.19
CA ALA A 39 -15.59 -7.71 7.24
C ALA A 39 -14.07 -7.50 7.40
N LEU A 40 -13.29 -8.58 7.38
CA LEU A 40 -11.83 -8.51 7.46
C LEU A 40 -11.24 -7.76 6.27
N ALA A 41 -11.71 -8.02 5.05
CA ALA A 41 -11.27 -7.31 3.86
C ALA A 41 -11.55 -5.80 3.95
N VAL A 42 -12.71 -5.40 4.48
CA VAL A 42 -13.06 -3.98 4.68
C VAL A 42 -12.14 -3.31 5.68
N VAL A 43 -11.83 -3.97 6.80
CA VAL A 43 -10.91 -3.42 7.82
C VAL A 43 -9.50 -3.27 7.26
N LEU A 44 -9.00 -4.27 6.54
CA LEU A 44 -7.68 -4.21 5.89
C LEU A 44 -7.65 -3.10 4.84
N PHE A 45 -8.70 -2.95 4.03
CA PHE A 45 -8.80 -1.87 3.06
C PHE A 45 -8.81 -0.48 3.73
N ALA A 46 -9.56 -0.32 4.81
CA ALA A 46 -9.55 0.93 5.58
C ALA A 46 -8.16 1.24 6.15
N ALA A 47 -7.46 0.23 6.70
CA ALA A 47 -6.09 0.38 7.17
C ALA A 47 -5.12 0.77 6.04
N TRP A 48 -5.27 0.18 4.84
CA TRP A 48 -4.50 0.56 3.66
C TRP A 48 -4.68 2.03 3.30
N GLN A 49 -5.90 2.56 3.37
CA GLN A 49 -6.15 3.95 3.00
C GLN A 49 -5.45 4.95 3.94
N VAL A 50 -5.28 4.59 5.22
CA VAL A 50 -4.57 5.39 6.22
C VAL A 50 -3.06 5.25 6.09
N LEU A 51 -2.58 4.03 5.82
CA LEU A 51 -1.15 3.71 5.85
C LEU A 51 -0.46 3.84 4.50
N ARG A 52 -1.19 3.85 3.37
CA ARG A 52 -0.57 3.88 2.03
C ARG A 52 0.30 5.14 1.87
N PRO A 53 1.47 5.02 1.23
CA PRO A 53 2.30 6.17 0.95
C PRO A 53 1.54 7.14 0.05
N ALA A 54 1.58 8.43 0.41
CA ALA A 54 1.08 9.48 -0.46
C ALA A 54 1.91 9.46 -1.75
N LYS A 55 1.25 9.50 -2.92
CA LYS A 55 1.95 9.78 -4.17
C LYS A 55 2.57 11.16 -4.02
N GLU A 56 3.85 11.31 -4.36
CA GLU A 56 4.47 12.63 -4.41
C GLU A 56 3.55 13.57 -5.21
N THR A 57 3.26 14.72 -4.62
CA THR A 57 2.33 15.72 -5.15
C THR A 57 2.76 16.12 -6.56
N ALA A 58 1.80 16.27 -7.48
CA ALA A 58 2.05 16.74 -8.85
C ALA A 58 2.77 18.11 -8.93
N GLU A 59 2.77 18.87 -7.82
CA GLU A 59 3.60 20.07 -7.66
C GLU A 59 5.10 19.77 -7.72
N THR A 60 5.57 18.65 -7.18
CA THR A 60 7.00 18.31 -7.18
C THR A 60 7.50 18.02 -8.59
N THR A 61 6.71 17.33 -9.42
CA THR A 61 7.07 16.99 -10.81
C THR A 61 7.05 18.22 -11.73
N SER A 62 6.03 19.07 -11.63
CA SER A 62 5.95 20.30 -12.44
C SER A 62 7.04 21.33 -12.09
N GLN A 63 7.42 21.42 -10.81
CA GLN A 63 8.57 22.22 -10.37
C GLN A 63 9.90 21.65 -10.90
N LEU A 64 10.02 20.32 -10.95
CA LEU A 64 11.21 19.63 -11.47
C LEU A 64 11.36 19.80 -12.99
N GLU A 65 10.27 19.65 -13.74
CA GLU A 65 10.24 19.88 -15.20
C GLU A 65 10.63 21.32 -15.54
N SER A 66 10.14 22.29 -14.76
CA SER A 66 10.49 23.70 -14.91
C SER A 66 11.97 23.98 -14.60
N ALA A 67 12.53 23.31 -13.58
CA ALA A 67 13.95 23.43 -13.22
C ALA A 67 14.87 22.81 -14.28
N LEU A 68 14.48 21.66 -14.86
CA LEU A 68 15.26 20.96 -15.89
C LEU A 68 15.23 21.67 -17.26
N GLY A 69 14.14 22.38 -17.59
CA GLY A 69 14.01 23.15 -18.83
C GLY A 69 14.79 24.47 -18.88
N GLY A 70 15.37 24.92 -17.75
CA GLY A 70 15.99 26.24 -17.61
C GLY A 70 17.42 26.37 -18.17
N GLY A 71 18.01 25.31 -18.72
CA GLY A 71 19.36 25.33 -19.30
C GLY A 71 20.51 25.43 -18.29
N GLN A 72 20.21 25.37 -16.98
CA GLN A 72 21.19 25.28 -15.90
C GLN A 72 21.32 23.82 -15.45
N PRO A 73 22.53 23.33 -15.14
CA PRO A 73 22.70 21.99 -14.58
C PRO A 73 22.05 21.92 -13.20
N VAL A 74 21.03 21.09 -13.08
CA VAL A 74 20.32 20.83 -11.81
C VAL A 74 20.80 19.52 -11.23
N LEU A 75 21.26 19.55 -9.98
CA LEU A 75 21.57 18.34 -9.23
C LEU A 75 20.26 17.66 -8.77
N LEU A 76 19.98 16.50 -9.34
CA LEU A 76 18.87 15.65 -8.94
C LEU A 76 19.34 14.66 -7.88
N GLU A 77 19.00 14.93 -6.63
CA GLU A 77 19.16 13.95 -5.56
C GLU A 77 17.88 13.12 -5.45
N LEU A 78 17.89 11.96 -6.11
CA LEU A 78 16.86 10.95 -5.95
C LEU A 78 17.08 10.26 -4.61
N GLN A 79 16.56 10.86 -3.54
CA GLN A 79 16.55 10.27 -2.21
C GLN A 79 15.62 9.06 -2.23
N SER A 80 16.18 7.85 -2.17
CA SER A 80 15.41 6.65 -1.84
C SER A 80 14.96 6.78 -0.38
N PRO A 81 13.65 6.78 -0.07
CA PRO A 81 13.18 6.80 1.31
C PRO A 81 13.36 5.44 2.02
N PHE A 82 13.92 4.45 1.32
CA PHE A 82 14.24 3.11 1.82
C PHE A 82 15.72 2.96 2.12
#